data_AF-A0A3N0VA20-F1
#
_entry.id   AF-A0A3N0VA20-F1
#
_cell.length_a   1.000
_cell.length_b   1.000
_cell.length_c   1.000
_cell.angle_alpha   90.00
_cell.angle_beta   90.00
_cell.angle_gamma   90.00
#
_symmetry.space_group_name_H-M   'P 1'
#
loop_
_entity.id
_entity.type
_entity.pdbx_description
1 polymer ?
#
loop_
_entity_poly.entity_id
_entity_poly.type
_entity_poly.pdbx_seq_one_letter_code
_entity_poly.pdbx_strand_id
1 'polypeptide(L)'
;MQLSPGRRLRGYTLIEVLITVFIIAVGLLSAAALQAMSKKAAFDAIQRGSANILAQDLVERLRGNAGNLASYAPNGTVTVSADALPAEQTCTADAPCTGPQLAAFDLWQWWQSLDGASERIVEGSGSTASRSNAGGLRSPTGCILRSAGSCQATIAVAWRGMTRIRQGDSDHADDPTNNSCGQTRADYEWNSGDQTSYRRVLVLQVNLGAGPCP
;
A
#
# COMPACT_ATOMS: atom_id res chain seq x y z
N MET A 1 41.00 28.23 65.75
CA MET A 1 40.80 28.22 64.29
C MET A 1 41.21 26.86 63.75
N GLN A 2 40.24 25.99 63.45
CA GLN A 2 40.48 24.69 62.81
C GLN A 2 40.38 24.89 61.29
N LEU A 3 41.46 24.57 60.56
CA LEU A 3 41.49 24.58 59.10
C LEU A 3 40.95 23.26 58.58
N SER A 4 39.85 23.30 57.85
CA SER A 4 39.23 22.15 57.20
C SER A 4 40.19 21.52 56.17
N PRO A 5 40.32 20.19 56.10
CA PRO A 5 41.18 19.55 55.11
C PRO A 5 40.62 19.75 53.70
N GLY A 6 41.46 20.23 52.78
CA GLY A 6 41.11 20.45 51.39
C GLY A 6 40.67 19.16 50.71
N ARG A 7 39.46 19.14 50.15
CA ARG A 7 38.94 18.04 49.32
C ARG A 7 39.89 17.84 48.13
N ARG A 8 40.59 16.70 48.07
CA ARG A 8 41.33 16.30 46.87
C ARG A 8 40.31 16.07 45.75
N LEU A 9 40.33 16.91 44.71
CA LEU A 9 39.63 16.60 43.47
C LEU A 9 40.32 15.38 42.85
N ARG A 10 39.62 14.24 42.81
CA ARG A 10 40.02 13.11 41.97
C ARG A 10 39.74 13.53 40.52
N GLY A 11 40.78 13.78 39.74
CA GLY A 11 40.66 13.98 38.30
C GLY A 11 40.23 12.67 37.64
N TYR A 12 39.28 12.76 36.71
CA TYR A 12 38.88 11.64 35.86
C TYR A 12 40.09 11.19 35.03
N THR A 13 40.31 9.89 34.95
CA THR A 13 41.43 9.34 34.18
C THR A 13 41.12 9.42 32.68
N LEU A 14 42.12 9.60 31.80
CA LEU A 14 41.89 9.66 30.34
C LEU A 14 41.21 8.38 29.81
N ILE A 15 41.47 7.23 30.46
CA ILE A 15 40.83 5.96 30.15
C ILE A 15 39.32 5.95 30.47
N GLU A 16 38.87 6.68 31.50
CA GLU A 16 37.46 6.78 31.88
C GLU A 16 36.64 7.54 30.81
N VAL A 17 37.22 8.62 30.27
CA VAL A 17 36.61 9.37 29.17
C VAL A 17 36.55 8.50 27.91
N LEU A 18 37.61 7.75 27.61
CA LEU A 18 37.67 6.88 26.43
C LEU A 18 36.63 5.75 26.51
N ILE A 19 36.48 5.11 27.67
CA ILE A 19 35.44 4.10 27.91
C ILE A 19 34.04 4.72 27.76
N THR A 20 33.83 5.92 28.29
CA THR A 20 32.54 6.61 28.19
C THR A 20 32.16 6.90 26.74
N VAL A 21 33.10 7.45 25.96
CA VAL A 21 32.87 7.71 24.52
C VAL A 21 32.63 6.41 23.76
N PHE A 22 33.34 5.33 24.09
CA PHE A 22 33.12 4.02 23.48
C PHE A 22 31.71 3.48 23.74
N ILE A 23 31.25 3.51 25.00
CA ILE A 23 29.90 3.06 25.37
C ILE A 23 28.83 3.90 24.67
N ILE A 24 29.01 5.22 24.61
CA ILE A 24 28.09 6.13 23.91
C ILE A 24 28.06 5.83 22.41
N ALA A 25 29.22 5.63 21.78
CA ALA A 25 29.31 5.33 20.35
C ALA A 25 28.55 4.04 20.00
N VAL A 26 28.74 2.96 20.79
CA VAL A 26 28.00 1.70 20.62
C VAL A 26 26.50 1.92 20.84
N GLY A 27 26.11 2.62 21.90
CA GLY A 27 24.71 2.92 22.20
C GLY A 27 24.00 3.70 21.09
N LEU A 28 24.67 4.68 20.49
CA LEU A 28 24.14 5.46 19.37
C LEU A 28 24.00 4.61 18.10
N LEU A 29 24.95 3.72 17.81
CA LEU A 29 24.86 2.81 16.66
C LEU A 29 23.68 1.83 16.83
N SER A 30 23.48 1.29 18.02
CA SER A 30 22.31 0.45 18.34
C SER A 30 21.00 1.22 18.18
N ALA A 31 20.92 2.46 18.67
CA ALA A 31 19.73 3.30 18.53
C ALA A 31 19.41 3.63 17.06
N ALA A 32 20.43 3.92 16.24
CA ALA A 32 20.26 4.19 14.82
C ALA A 32 19.71 2.98 14.04
N ALA A 33 20.20 1.78 14.34
CA ALA A 33 19.69 0.54 13.76
C ALA A 33 18.21 0.31 14.10
N LEU A 34 17.83 0.50 15.38
CA LEU A 34 16.44 0.38 15.81
C LEU A 34 15.53 1.42 15.13
N GLN A 35 15.98 2.67 15.01
CA GLN A 35 15.23 3.70 14.30
C GLN A 35 15.00 3.36 12.83
N ALA A 36 16.00 2.82 12.14
CA ALA A 36 15.85 2.39 10.74
C ALA A 36 14.82 1.26 10.60
N MET A 37 14.86 0.26 11.48
CA MET A 37 13.87 -0.82 11.52
C MET A 37 12.46 -0.30 11.84
N SER A 38 12.34 0.61 12.81
CA SER A 38 11.06 1.23 13.18
C SER A 38 10.45 2.02 12.03
N LYS A 39 11.25 2.77 11.26
CA LYS A 39 10.77 3.50 10.08
C LYS A 39 10.26 2.55 9.00
N LYS A 40 10.98 1.45 8.76
CA LYS A 40 10.58 0.42 7.81
C LYS A 40 9.23 -0.21 8.19
N ALA A 41 9.10 -0.62 9.45
CA ALA A 41 7.87 -1.22 9.97
C ALA A 41 6.70 -0.22 9.94
N ALA A 42 6.94 1.04 10.31
CA ALA A 42 5.93 2.10 10.23
C ALA A 42 5.45 2.33 8.79
N PHE A 43 6.37 2.35 7.81
CA PHE A 43 6.02 2.51 6.40
C PHE A 43 5.18 1.33 5.88
N ASP A 44 5.58 0.08 6.18
CA ASP A 44 4.81 -1.10 5.80
C ASP A 44 3.39 -1.08 6.44
N ALA A 45 3.27 -0.61 7.69
CA ALA A 45 1.99 -0.45 8.37
C ALA A 45 1.10 0.63 7.73
N ILE A 46 1.67 1.77 7.36
CA ILE A 46 0.96 2.84 6.63
C ILE A 46 0.44 2.31 5.29
N GLN A 47 1.27 1.61 4.51
CA GLN A 47 0.85 1.04 3.22
C GLN A 47 -0.30 0.04 3.38
N ARG A 48 -0.27 -0.82 4.40
CA ARG A 48 -1.38 -1.74 4.70
C ARG A 48 -2.65 -0.99 5.11
N GLY A 49 -2.52 0.06 5.92
CA GLY A 49 -3.64 0.93 6.32
C GLY A 49 -4.28 1.61 5.11
N SER A 50 -3.48 2.21 4.24
CA SER A 50 -3.94 2.82 2.99
C SER A 50 -4.61 1.81 2.07
N ALA A 51 -4.04 0.62 1.90
CA ALA A 51 -4.64 -0.44 1.09
C ALA A 51 -6.02 -0.86 1.61
N ASN A 52 -6.19 -0.95 2.95
CA ASN A 52 -7.50 -1.23 3.55
C ASN A 52 -8.51 -0.10 3.29
N ILE A 53 -8.12 1.16 3.47
CA ILE A 53 -9.00 2.31 3.19
C ILE A 53 -9.44 2.32 1.72
N LEU A 54 -8.51 2.12 0.79
CA LEU A 54 -8.78 2.09 -0.64
C LEU A 54 -9.63 0.88 -1.06
N ALA A 55 -9.48 -0.27 -0.41
CA ALA A 55 -10.35 -1.42 -0.63
C ALA A 55 -11.79 -1.14 -0.14
N GLN A 56 -11.94 -0.49 1.02
CA GLN A 56 -13.24 -0.10 1.56
C GLN A 56 -13.92 0.98 0.70
N ASP A 57 -13.16 1.93 0.15
CA ASP A 57 -13.69 2.92 -0.80
C ASP A 57 -14.35 2.23 -2.01
N LEU A 58 -13.67 1.24 -2.60
CA LEU A 58 -14.24 0.47 -3.70
C LEU A 58 -15.46 -0.36 -3.27
N VAL A 59 -15.47 -0.94 -2.07
CA VAL A 59 -16.65 -1.63 -1.53
C VAL A 59 -17.86 -0.70 -1.52
N GLU A 60 -17.69 0.54 -1.06
CA GLU A 60 -18.79 1.48 -0.97
C GLU A 60 -19.30 1.89 -2.36
N ARG A 61 -18.39 2.09 -3.32
CA ARG A 61 -18.77 2.31 -4.73
C ARG A 61 -19.57 1.15 -5.31
N LEU A 62 -19.12 -0.08 -5.07
CA LEU A 62 -19.83 -1.29 -5.50
C LEU A 62 -21.23 -1.38 -4.88
N ARG A 63 -21.40 -0.97 -3.62
CA ARG A 63 -22.74 -0.91 -2.97
C ARG A 63 -23.63 0.15 -3.62
N GLY A 64 -23.07 1.33 -3.92
CA GLY A 64 -23.78 2.40 -4.63
C GLY A 64 -24.26 2.00 -6.04
N ASN A 65 -23.60 1.03 -6.67
CA ASN A 65 -23.90 0.56 -8.02
C ASN A 65 -24.09 -0.97 -8.11
N ALA A 66 -24.65 -1.58 -7.06
CA ALA A 66 -24.71 -3.04 -6.93
C ALA A 66 -25.47 -3.74 -8.08
N GLY A 67 -26.48 -3.07 -8.65
CA GLY A 67 -27.24 -3.56 -9.80
C GLY A 67 -26.43 -3.70 -11.09
N ASN A 68 -25.23 -3.09 -11.16
CA ASN A 68 -24.33 -3.16 -12.31
C ASN A 68 -23.00 -3.84 -11.94
N LEU A 69 -22.99 -4.73 -10.96
CA LEU A 69 -21.79 -5.47 -10.55
C LEU A 69 -21.10 -6.16 -11.74
N ALA A 70 -21.89 -6.67 -12.70
CA ALA A 70 -21.37 -7.26 -13.92
C ALA A 70 -20.50 -6.31 -14.75
N SER A 71 -20.74 -5.00 -14.69
CA SER A 71 -19.95 -4.00 -15.41
C SER A 71 -18.59 -3.74 -14.78
N TYR A 72 -18.39 -4.01 -13.48
CA TYR A 72 -17.08 -3.91 -12.83
C TYR A 72 -16.16 -5.07 -13.24
N ALA A 73 -16.69 -6.27 -13.44
CA ALA A 73 -15.93 -7.46 -13.80
C ALA A 73 -16.71 -8.32 -14.81
N PRO A 74 -16.82 -7.91 -16.09
CA PRO A 74 -17.70 -8.57 -17.06
C PRO A 74 -17.38 -10.05 -17.23
N ASN A 75 -16.09 -10.40 -17.25
CA ASN A 75 -15.59 -11.77 -17.41
C ASN A 75 -15.37 -12.49 -16.06
N GLY A 76 -16.00 -12.03 -14.98
CA GLY A 76 -15.82 -12.57 -13.63
C GLY A 76 -14.59 -12.03 -12.90
N THR A 77 -13.55 -11.60 -13.62
CA THR A 77 -12.37 -10.95 -13.03
C THR A 77 -11.98 -9.71 -13.82
N VAL A 78 -11.55 -8.66 -13.11
CA VAL A 78 -10.85 -7.50 -13.67
C VAL A 78 -9.57 -7.23 -12.89
N THR A 79 -8.54 -6.78 -13.58
CA THR A 79 -7.30 -6.24 -13.00
C THR A 79 -7.17 -4.80 -13.43
N VAL A 80 -6.89 -3.93 -12.46
CA VAL A 80 -6.62 -2.51 -12.64
C VAL A 80 -5.18 -2.25 -12.23
N SER A 81 -4.37 -1.85 -13.20
CA SER A 81 -2.94 -1.56 -13.03
C SER A 81 -2.51 -0.47 -14.01
N ALA A 82 -1.28 0.03 -13.90
CA ALA A 82 -0.75 1.03 -14.83
C ALA A 82 -0.86 0.61 -16.31
N ASP A 83 -0.72 -0.69 -16.57
CA ASP A 83 -0.79 -1.27 -17.92
C ASP A 83 -2.21 -1.72 -18.35
N ALA A 84 -3.19 -1.65 -17.43
CA ALA A 84 -4.54 -2.17 -17.62
C ALA A 84 -5.55 -1.23 -16.96
N LEU A 85 -5.71 -0.04 -17.55
CA LEU A 85 -6.59 1.01 -17.04
C LEU A 85 -7.90 1.07 -17.82
N PRO A 86 -9.05 1.17 -17.14
CA PRO A 86 -10.27 1.65 -17.77
C PRO A 86 -10.05 3.03 -18.37
N ALA A 87 -10.67 3.30 -19.51
CA ALA A 87 -10.64 4.64 -20.10
C ALA A 87 -11.29 5.65 -19.14
N GLU A 88 -10.71 6.84 -19.03
CA GLU A 88 -11.28 7.94 -18.27
C GLU A 88 -12.73 8.17 -18.69
N GLN A 89 -13.62 8.24 -17.70
CA GLN A 89 -15.02 8.58 -17.91
C GLN A 89 -15.28 9.96 -17.31
N THR A 90 -16.02 10.80 -18.03
CA THR A 90 -16.45 12.11 -17.54
C THR A 90 -17.96 12.11 -17.39
N CYS A 91 -18.43 11.88 -16.17
CA CYS A 91 -19.83 12.06 -15.81
C CYS A 91 -20.04 13.52 -15.38
N THR A 92 -21.07 14.20 -15.87
CA THR A 92 -21.42 15.57 -15.44
C THR A 92 -22.86 15.65 -14.94
N ALA A 93 -23.24 16.77 -14.32
CA ALA A 93 -24.63 16.98 -13.89
C ALA A 93 -25.62 16.97 -15.08
N ASP A 94 -25.19 17.48 -16.23
CA ASP A 94 -26.01 17.57 -17.45
C ASP A 94 -25.98 16.27 -18.29
N ALA A 95 -25.05 15.36 -18.00
CA ALA A 95 -24.91 14.05 -18.62
C ALA A 95 -24.50 13.00 -17.55
N PRO A 96 -25.45 12.55 -16.71
CA PRO A 96 -25.16 11.59 -15.67
C PRO A 96 -24.79 10.23 -16.26
N CYS A 97 -23.85 9.54 -15.62
CA CYS A 97 -23.43 8.22 -16.06
C CYS A 97 -24.54 7.18 -15.86
N THR A 98 -24.72 6.33 -16.88
CA THR A 98 -25.46 5.08 -16.73
C THR A 98 -24.71 4.14 -15.77
N GLY A 99 -25.39 3.14 -15.22
CA GLY A 99 -24.78 2.16 -14.31
C GLY A 99 -23.47 1.54 -14.82
N PRO A 100 -23.39 1.08 -16.09
CA PRO A 100 -22.13 0.59 -16.67
C PRO A 100 -21.05 1.66 -16.82
N GLN A 101 -21.41 2.90 -17.18
CA GLN A 101 -20.46 4.01 -17.26
C GLN A 101 -19.93 4.41 -15.89
N LEU A 102 -20.79 4.37 -14.86
CA LEU A 102 -20.40 4.62 -13.47
C LEU A 102 -19.39 3.57 -12.99
N ALA A 103 -19.55 2.30 -13.37
CA ALA A 103 -18.57 1.26 -13.04
C ALA A 103 -17.18 1.55 -13.64
N ALA A 104 -17.12 1.96 -14.91
CA ALA A 104 -15.86 2.34 -15.55
C ALA A 104 -15.24 3.60 -14.91
N PHE A 105 -16.06 4.58 -14.55
CA PHE A 105 -15.65 5.78 -13.82
C PHE A 105 -15.04 5.44 -12.45
N ASP A 106 -15.72 4.60 -11.67
CA ASP A 106 -15.26 4.17 -10.35
C ASP A 106 -13.93 3.44 -10.42
N LEU A 107 -13.75 2.51 -11.37
CA LEU A 107 -12.48 1.80 -11.53
C LEU A 107 -11.35 2.75 -11.92
N TRP A 108 -11.61 3.75 -12.76
CA TRP A 108 -10.63 4.76 -13.13
C TRP A 108 -10.25 5.63 -11.93
N GLN A 109 -11.24 6.15 -11.19
CA GLN A 109 -10.98 6.96 -9.99
C GLN A 109 -10.24 6.17 -8.91
N TRP A 110 -10.66 4.93 -8.67
CA TRP A 110 -10.02 4.03 -7.71
C TRP A 110 -8.56 3.79 -8.07
N TRP A 111 -8.24 3.64 -9.36
CA TRP A 111 -6.85 3.59 -9.81
C TRP A 111 -6.07 4.86 -9.49
N GLN A 112 -6.62 6.04 -9.76
CA GLN A 112 -5.95 7.31 -9.44
C GLN A 112 -5.66 7.46 -7.94
N SER A 113 -6.48 6.84 -7.08
CA SER A 113 -6.24 6.79 -5.64
C SER A 113 -5.17 5.75 -5.26
N LEU A 114 -5.17 4.59 -5.93
CA LEU A 114 -4.16 3.54 -5.75
C LEU A 114 -2.76 4.02 -6.15
N ASP A 115 -2.61 4.62 -7.33
CA ASP A 115 -1.33 5.06 -7.89
C ASP A 115 -0.86 6.43 -7.37
N GLY A 116 -1.67 7.07 -6.53
CA GLY A 116 -1.39 8.36 -5.93
C GLY A 116 -1.57 9.55 -6.88
N ALA A 117 -2.18 9.40 -8.06
CA ALA A 117 -2.45 10.53 -8.95
C ALA A 117 -3.44 11.54 -8.37
N SER A 118 -4.19 11.17 -7.33
CA SER A 118 -5.03 12.10 -6.53
C SER A 118 -4.24 13.19 -5.79
N GLU A 119 -2.96 12.96 -5.50
CA GLU A 119 -2.08 13.96 -4.87
C GLU A 119 -0.78 14.02 -5.68
N ARG A 120 -0.47 15.18 -6.27
CA ARG A 120 0.69 15.32 -7.17
C ARG A 120 1.64 16.36 -6.64
N ILE A 121 2.91 15.97 -6.50
CA ILE A 121 3.97 16.94 -6.30
C ILE A 121 4.32 17.51 -7.68
N VAL A 122 4.24 18.83 -7.79
CA VAL A 122 4.60 19.58 -8.99
C VAL A 122 5.86 20.38 -8.67
N GLU A 123 6.97 20.00 -9.27
CA GLU A 123 8.24 20.71 -9.14
C GLU A 123 8.46 21.58 -10.39
N GLY A 124 8.56 22.89 -10.20
CA GLY A 124 8.65 23.87 -11.29
C GLY A 124 7.29 24.42 -11.73
N SER A 125 7.28 25.13 -12.86
CA SER A 125 6.09 25.81 -13.39
C SER A 125 5.92 25.61 -14.88
N GLY A 126 4.68 25.62 -15.37
CA GLY A 126 4.37 25.48 -16.79
C GLY A 126 4.40 24.04 -17.28
N SER A 127 4.54 23.86 -18.60
CA SER A 127 4.50 22.54 -19.25
C SER A 127 5.73 21.66 -18.97
N THR A 128 6.80 22.23 -18.42
CA THR A 128 8.05 21.53 -18.05
C THR A 128 8.09 21.12 -16.58
N ALA A 129 7.05 21.40 -15.80
CA ALA A 129 7.01 21.00 -14.40
C ALA A 129 7.04 19.48 -14.26
N SER A 130 7.92 18.97 -13.40
CA SER A 130 7.97 17.55 -13.06
C SER A 130 6.76 17.22 -12.21
N ARG A 131 6.00 16.19 -12.60
CA ARG A 131 4.78 15.79 -11.91
C ARG A 131 4.90 14.36 -11.44
N SER A 132 5.25 14.18 -10.17
CA SER A 132 5.24 12.87 -9.53
C SER A 132 3.93 12.68 -8.76
N ASN A 133 3.38 11.47 -8.84
CA ASN A 133 2.33 11.07 -7.92
C ASN A 133 2.94 11.01 -6.52
N ALA A 134 2.26 11.61 -5.56
CA ALA A 134 2.68 11.72 -4.19
C ALA A 134 1.58 11.11 -3.35
N GLY A 135 1.84 9.95 -2.75
CA GLY A 135 0.81 9.16 -2.08
C GLY A 135 0.49 7.88 -2.83
N GLY A 136 -0.61 7.24 -2.44
CA GLY A 136 -0.98 5.92 -2.93
C GLY A 136 -0.10 4.80 -2.39
N LEU A 137 -0.21 3.65 -3.05
CA LEU A 137 0.57 2.46 -2.72
C LEU A 137 1.77 2.32 -3.64
N ARG A 138 2.82 1.66 -3.17
CA ARG A 138 4.00 1.38 -4.00
C ARG A 138 3.67 0.25 -4.99
N SER A 139 3.70 0.55 -6.30
CA SER A 139 3.40 -0.45 -7.36
C SER A 139 2.06 -1.17 -7.15
N PRO A 140 0.94 -0.42 -7.11
CA PRO A 140 -0.37 -0.99 -6.81
C PRO A 140 -0.91 -1.82 -7.96
N THR A 141 -1.61 -2.89 -7.65
CA THR A 141 -2.51 -3.57 -8.56
C THR A 141 -3.80 -3.85 -7.81
N GLY A 142 -4.93 -3.42 -8.39
CA GLY A 142 -6.26 -3.73 -7.88
C GLY A 142 -6.91 -4.84 -8.68
N CYS A 143 -7.64 -5.74 -8.04
CA CYS A 143 -8.41 -6.76 -8.74
C CYS A 143 -9.79 -6.93 -8.11
N ILE A 144 -10.77 -7.24 -8.95
CA ILE A 144 -12.12 -7.58 -8.52
C ILE A 144 -12.45 -8.93 -9.12
N LEU A 145 -12.93 -9.84 -8.29
CA LEU A 145 -13.46 -11.13 -8.68
C LEU A 145 -14.93 -11.22 -8.29
N ARG A 146 -15.76 -11.77 -9.16
CA ARG A 146 -17.17 -12.07 -8.90
C ARG A 146 -17.54 -13.41 -9.52
N SER A 147 -18.56 -14.05 -8.99
CA SER A 147 -19.23 -15.17 -9.65
C SER A 147 -20.53 -14.70 -10.30
N ALA A 148 -20.80 -15.16 -11.52
CA ALA A 148 -22.03 -14.83 -12.23
C ALA A 148 -23.27 -15.27 -11.41
N GLY A 149 -24.29 -14.42 -11.34
CA GLY A 149 -25.49 -14.67 -10.54
C GLY A 149 -25.29 -14.60 -9.02
N SER A 150 -24.12 -14.18 -8.53
CA SER A 150 -23.87 -13.95 -7.10
C SER A 150 -23.77 -12.45 -6.79
N CYS A 151 -24.30 -12.04 -5.64
CA CYS A 151 -24.10 -10.70 -5.08
C CYS A 151 -22.81 -10.57 -4.25
N GLN A 152 -21.83 -11.44 -4.52
CA GLN A 152 -20.56 -11.45 -3.83
C GLN A 152 -19.46 -10.97 -4.76
N ALA A 153 -18.64 -10.08 -4.24
CA ALA A 153 -17.42 -9.65 -4.90
C ALA A 153 -16.24 -9.81 -3.94
N THR A 154 -15.10 -10.18 -4.48
CA THR A 154 -13.83 -10.22 -3.77
C THR A 154 -12.95 -9.13 -4.36
N ILE A 155 -12.48 -8.23 -3.51
CA ILE A 155 -11.58 -7.16 -3.87
C ILE A 155 -10.21 -7.53 -3.34
N ALA A 156 -9.21 -7.51 -4.22
CA ALA A 156 -7.83 -7.73 -3.86
C ALA A 156 -7.01 -6.49 -4.21
N VAL A 157 -6.21 -6.01 -3.26
CA VAL A 157 -5.26 -4.91 -3.48
C VAL A 157 -3.87 -5.46 -3.23
N ALA A 158 -3.04 -5.44 -4.26
CA ALA A 158 -1.65 -5.85 -4.21
C ALA A 158 -0.71 -4.64 -4.30
N TRP A 159 0.39 -4.66 -3.54
CA TRP A 159 1.42 -3.61 -3.56
C TRP A 159 2.79 -4.17 -3.18
N ARG A 160 3.84 -3.37 -3.39
CA ARG A 160 5.21 -3.72 -3.02
C ARG A 160 5.53 -3.29 -1.59
N GLY A 161 5.80 -4.26 -0.71
CA GLY A 161 6.34 -4.00 0.63
C GLY A 161 7.84 -3.69 0.63
N MET A 162 8.37 -3.22 1.77
CA MET A 162 9.79 -2.88 1.93
C MET A 162 10.64 -4.08 2.40
N THR A 163 9.99 -5.11 2.94
CA THR A 163 10.61 -6.34 3.45
C THR A 163 10.36 -7.52 2.51
N ARG A 164 11.38 -8.37 2.34
CA ARG A 164 11.20 -9.65 1.68
C ARG A 164 10.38 -10.55 2.60
N ILE A 165 9.27 -11.12 2.12
CA ILE A 165 8.62 -12.27 2.76
C ILE A 165 9.29 -13.53 2.25
N ARG A 166 9.53 -14.49 3.14
CA ARG A 166 9.76 -15.87 2.70
C ARG A 166 8.39 -16.37 2.24
N GLN A 167 8.30 -16.90 1.02
CA GLN A 167 7.10 -17.60 0.56
C GLN A 167 6.75 -18.66 1.61
N GLY A 168 5.57 -18.50 2.21
CA GLY A 168 5.00 -19.51 3.08
C GLY A 168 4.57 -20.70 2.24
N ASP A 169 4.45 -21.84 2.90
CA ASP A 169 3.83 -23.04 2.39
C ASP A 169 2.46 -22.69 1.77
N SER A 170 2.27 -22.95 0.48
CA SER A 170 1.07 -22.58 -0.30
C SER A 170 -0.24 -23.16 0.23
N ASP A 171 -0.16 -24.00 1.25
CA ASP A 171 -1.25 -24.78 1.82
C ASP A 171 -2.10 -24.00 2.84
N HIS A 172 -1.76 -22.74 3.17
CA HIS A 172 -2.62 -21.87 4.00
C HIS A 172 -3.52 -20.97 3.14
N ALA A 173 -4.84 -20.99 3.38
CA ALA A 173 -5.82 -20.18 2.65
C ALA A 173 -5.57 -18.66 2.77
N ASP A 174 -4.90 -18.22 3.84
CA ASP A 174 -4.53 -16.83 4.08
C ASP A 174 -3.16 -16.45 3.48
N ASP A 175 -2.49 -17.36 2.74
CA ASP A 175 -1.23 -17.03 2.08
C ASP A 175 -1.48 -16.02 0.95
N PRO A 176 -0.82 -14.85 0.93
CA PRO A 176 -0.90 -13.91 -0.17
C PRO A 176 -0.54 -14.51 -1.54
N THR A 177 0.13 -15.68 -1.62
CA THR A 177 0.38 -16.42 -2.87
C THR A 177 -0.87 -17.07 -3.46
N ASN A 178 -1.90 -17.34 -2.67
CA ASN A 178 -3.16 -17.96 -3.12
C ASN A 178 -4.10 -16.98 -3.84
N ASN A 179 -3.69 -15.71 -3.99
CA ASN A 179 -4.37 -14.71 -4.81
C ASN A 179 -3.51 -14.32 -6.02
N SER A 180 -4.09 -14.32 -7.22
CA SER A 180 -3.39 -14.00 -8.47
C SER A 180 -3.23 -12.49 -8.72
N CYS A 181 -3.82 -11.64 -7.88
CA CYS A 181 -3.77 -10.19 -8.06
C CYS A 181 -2.34 -9.66 -7.98
N GLY A 182 -1.90 -8.99 -9.05
CA GLY A 182 -0.54 -8.49 -9.18
C GLY A 182 0.53 -9.58 -9.35
N GLN A 183 0.18 -10.87 -9.47
CA GLN A 183 1.17 -11.94 -9.52
C GLN A 183 2.14 -11.85 -10.69
N THR A 184 1.69 -11.32 -11.83
CA THR A 184 2.48 -11.20 -13.06
C THR A 184 3.38 -9.96 -13.09
N ARG A 185 3.33 -9.12 -12.05
CA ARG A 185 4.00 -7.82 -12.05
C ARG A 185 5.48 -7.96 -11.73
N ALA A 186 6.33 -7.55 -12.67
CA ALA A 186 7.78 -7.71 -12.56
C ALA A 186 8.42 -6.78 -11.51
N ASP A 187 7.83 -5.64 -11.20
CA ASP A 187 8.39 -4.66 -10.26
C ASP A 187 8.24 -5.06 -8.79
N TYR A 188 7.61 -6.20 -8.48
CA TYR A 188 7.64 -6.78 -7.13
C TYR A 188 9.00 -7.34 -6.75
N GLU A 189 9.86 -7.65 -7.72
CA GLU A 189 11.24 -7.99 -7.46
C GLU A 189 12.19 -7.28 -8.41
N TRP A 190 13.46 -7.25 -8.06
CA TRP A 190 14.50 -6.79 -8.97
C TRP A 190 15.25 -8.02 -9.46
N ASN A 191 14.90 -8.48 -10.67
CA ASN A 191 15.75 -9.36 -11.48
C ASN A 191 15.97 -10.81 -10.95
N SER A 192 14.95 -11.43 -10.37
CA SER A 192 15.02 -12.78 -9.75
C SER A 192 14.04 -13.80 -10.33
N GLY A 193 13.16 -13.43 -11.26
CA GLY A 193 12.13 -14.31 -11.85
C GLY A 193 10.99 -14.68 -10.89
N ASP A 194 11.22 -14.65 -9.58
CA ASP A 194 10.19 -14.65 -8.55
C ASP A 194 9.55 -13.25 -8.51
N GLN A 195 8.22 -13.18 -8.63
CA GLN A 195 7.45 -11.92 -8.67
C GLN A 195 6.69 -11.68 -7.35
N THR A 196 7.03 -12.41 -6.29
CA THR A 196 6.19 -12.51 -5.09
C THR A 196 6.87 -12.12 -3.79
N SER A 197 8.20 -12.09 -3.72
CA SER A 197 8.90 -11.93 -2.43
C SER A 197 8.69 -10.57 -1.76
N TYR A 198 8.32 -9.51 -2.48
CA TYR A 198 7.89 -8.24 -1.87
C TYR A 198 6.42 -7.94 -2.11
N ARG A 199 5.68 -8.83 -2.74
CA ARG A 199 4.25 -8.66 -2.94
C ARG A 199 3.55 -8.71 -1.59
N ARG A 200 2.67 -7.76 -1.35
CA ARG A 200 1.69 -7.75 -0.26
C ARG A 200 0.33 -7.77 -0.92
N VAL A 201 -0.60 -8.51 -0.34
CA VAL A 201 -1.97 -8.59 -0.84
C VAL A 201 -2.91 -8.41 0.34
N LEU A 202 -3.92 -7.57 0.17
CA LEU A 202 -5.06 -7.44 1.07
C LEU A 202 -6.30 -7.86 0.31
N VAL A 203 -7.06 -8.80 0.87
CA VAL A 203 -8.28 -9.32 0.27
C VAL A 203 -9.46 -8.96 1.16
N LEU A 204 -10.53 -8.44 0.55
CA LEU A 204 -11.77 -8.10 1.20
C LEU A 204 -12.92 -8.74 0.43
N GLN A 205 -13.70 -9.56 1.11
CA GLN A 205 -14.94 -10.11 0.56
C GLN A 205 -16.10 -9.21 0.96
N VAL A 206 -16.94 -8.87 -0.02
CA VAL A 206 -18.15 -8.07 0.19
C VAL A 206 -19.37 -8.85 -0.29
N ASN A 207 -20.41 -8.81 0.54
CA ASN A 207 -21.76 -9.20 0.15
C ASN A 207 -22.57 -7.91 -0.08
N LEU A 208 -23.11 -7.77 -1.29
CA LEU A 208 -23.86 -6.60 -1.73
C LEU A 208 -25.38 -6.71 -1.45
N GLY A 209 -25.82 -7.79 -0.79
CA GLY A 209 -27.19 -7.97 -0.31
C GLY A 209 -27.97 -9.07 -1.02
N ALA A 210 -29.21 -9.29 -0.59
CA ALA A 210 -30.14 -10.26 -1.14
C ALA A 210 -31.05 -9.58 -2.20
N GLY A 211 -30.59 -9.57 -3.44
CA GLY A 211 -31.36 -9.16 -4.61
C GLY A 211 -30.79 -9.85 -5.86
N PRO A 212 -31.46 -9.82 -7.01
CA PRO A 212 -30.86 -10.32 -8.24
C PRO A 212 -29.70 -9.39 -8.64
N CYS A 213 -28.47 -9.75 -8.27
CA CYS A 213 -27.29 -9.21 -8.93
C CYS A 213 -27.17 -9.93 -10.29
N PRO A 214 -27.18 -9.19 -11.42
CA PRO A 214 -27.10 -9.79 -12.74
C PRO A 214 -25.75 -10.50 -13.00
#